data_AF-A0A813LSI6-F1
#
_entry.id   AF-A0A813LSI6-F1
#
_cell.length_a   1.000
_cell.length_b   1.000
_cell.length_c   1.000
_cell.angle_alpha   90.00
_cell.angle_beta   90.00
_cell.angle_gamma   90.00
#
_symmetry.space_group_name_H-M   'P 1'
#
loop_
_entity.id
_entity.type
_entity.pdbx_description
1 polymer ?
#
loop_
_entity_poly.entity_id
_entity_poly.type
_entity_poly.pdbx_seq_one_letter_code
_entity_poly.pdbx_strand_id
1 'polypeptide(L)'
;MFRISPCATPNCRLWVYNRGRWMIGREKLALQGFPVDELDLTGLTESNVELLAGNAMSVTMVGLFLYLVLAYVGFPAEAPDAGRTVERGPSKRSQPKVGPVRSAVDLG
;
A
#
# COMPACT_ATOMS: atom_id res chain seq x y z
N MET A 1 14.60 8.43 17.62
CA MET A 1 13.28 7.78 17.84
C MET A 1 12.83 7.18 16.52
N PHE A 2 13.26 5.96 16.22
CA PHE A 2 12.95 5.32 14.95
C PHE A 2 11.52 4.77 15.02
N ARG A 3 10.59 5.36 14.26
CA ARG A 3 9.21 4.86 14.06
C ARG A 3 9.21 3.68 13.09
N ILE A 4 10.11 2.73 13.30
CA ILE A 4 10.33 1.58 12.42
C ILE A 4 9.95 0.36 13.25
N SER A 5 8.93 -0.36 12.79
CA SER A 5 8.60 -1.66 13.35
C SER A 5 9.35 -2.74 12.56
N PRO A 6 9.87 -3.80 13.20
CA PRO A 6 10.38 -4.95 12.48
C PRO A 6 9.27 -5.64 11.68
N CYS A 7 9.66 -6.44 10.69
CA CYS A 7 8.75 -7.20 9.84
C CYS A 7 7.95 -8.19 10.71
N ALA A 8 6.64 -8.00 10.82
CA ALA A 8 5.77 -8.95 11.49
C ALA A 8 5.57 -10.15 10.57
N THR A 9 6.32 -11.23 10.79
CA THR A 9 6.11 -12.53 10.14
C THR A 9 5.14 -13.40 10.95
N PRO A 10 4.47 -14.40 10.35
CA PRO A 10 3.43 -15.17 11.02
C PRO A 10 3.87 -15.85 12.32
N ASN A 11 5.14 -16.27 12.43
CA ASN A 11 5.72 -16.85 13.65
C ASN A 11 6.51 -15.84 14.51
N CYS A 12 6.50 -14.56 14.15
CA CYS A 12 7.24 -13.53 14.88
C CYS A 12 6.58 -13.23 16.22
N ARG A 13 7.36 -13.26 17.30
CA ARG A 13 6.92 -12.79 18.62
C ARG A 13 7.55 -11.44 18.92
N LEU A 14 6.73 -10.40 18.91
CA LEU A 14 7.15 -9.03 19.18
C LEU A 14 6.95 -8.70 20.65
N TRP A 15 8.00 -8.22 21.31
CA TRP A 15 7.91 -7.79 22.70
C TRP A 15 7.57 -6.31 22.78
N VAL A 16 6.46 -5.97 23.42
CA VAL A 16 6.04 -4.59 23.62
C VAL A 16 6.63 -4.09 24.94
N TYR A 17 7.76 -3.38 24.86
CA TYR A 17 8.46 -2.85 26.04
C TYR A 17 7.57 -1.96 26.93
N ASN A 18 6.68 -1.15 26.33
CA ASN A 18 5.79 -0.25 27.07
C ASN A 18 4.72 -0.99 27.91
N ARG A 19 4.35 -2.22 27.52
CA ARG A 19 3.30 -3.00 28.20
C ARG A 19 3.83 -4.25 28.91
N GLY A 20 5.10 -4.57 28.77
CA GLY A 20 5.72 -5.74 29.40
C GLY A 20 5.10 -7.08 28.96
N ARG A 21 4.55 -7.15 27.75
CA ARG A 21 3.88 -8.34 27.21
C ARG A 21 4.24 -8.57 25.75
N TRP A 22 4.00 -9.80 25.29
CA TRP A 22 4.02 -10.12 23.86
C TRP A 22 2.87 -9.43 23.14
N MET A 23 3.15 -8.98 21.92
CA MET A 23 2.17 -8.35 21.03
C MET A 23 1.12 -9.37 20.60
N ILE A 24 -0.15 -8.98 20.69
CA ILE A 24 -1.30 -9.85 20.39
C ILE A 24 -1.61 -9.79 18.89
N GLY A 25 -2.29 -10.80 18.32
CA GLY A 25 -2.64 -10.84 16.90
C GLY A 25 -3.38 -9.59 16.41
N ARG A 26 -4.30 -9.07 17.23
CA ARG A 26 -5.01 -7.80 16.97
C ARG A 26 -4.06 -6.59 16.87
N GLU A 27 -3.07 -6.50 17.75
CA GLU A 27 -2.08 -5.42 17.71
C GLU A 27 -1.19 -5.55 16.46
N LYS A 28 -0.81 -6.77 16.07
CA LYS A 28 -0.06 -7.03 14.83
C LYS A 28 -0.86 -6.62 13.58
N LEU A 29 -2.17 -6.85 13.58
CA LEU A 29 -3.05 -6.41 12.49
C LEU A 29 -3.11 -4.88 12.39
N ALA A 30 -3.22 -4.19 13.54
CA ALA A 30 -3.17 -2.73 13.61
C ALA A 30 -1.84 -2.18 13.06
N LEU A 31 -0.73 -2.84 13.40
CA LEU A 31 0.60 -2.46 12.94
C LEU A 31 0.72 -2.49 11.41
N GLN A 32 0.04 -3.43 10.76
CA GLN A 32 0.01 -3.56 9.31
C GLN A 32 -0.92 -2.53 8.62
N GLY A 33 -1.73 -1.81 9.40
CA GLY A 33 -2.62 -0.75 8.94
C GLY A 33 -4.07 -1.19 8.72
N PHE A 34 -4.49 -2.35 9.27
CA PHE A 34 -5.89 -2.76 9.20
C PHE A 34 -6.74 -2.10 10.30
N PRO A 35 -8.00 -1.74 10.00
CA PRO A 35 -8.93 -1.23 11.00
C PRO A 35 -9.44 -2.37 11.89
N VAL A 36 -8.79 -2.57 13.04
CA VAL A 36 -9.07 -3.70 13.96
C VAL A 36 -10.38 -3.54 14.75
N ASP A 37 -10.97 -2.36 14.70
CA ASP A 37 -12.26 -2.04 15.32
C ASP A 37 -13.44 -2.27 14.37
N GLU A 38 -13.19 -2.27 13.05
CA GLU A 38 -14.20 -2.49 12.01
C GLU A 38 -14.21 -3.93 11.48
N LEU A 39 -13.15 -4.70 11.75
CA LEU A 39 -13.03 -6.10 11.34
C LEU A 39 -13.71 -7.02 12.34
N ASP A 40 -14.68 -7.80 11.87
CA ASP A 40 -15.27 -8.88 12.66
C ASP A 40 -14.29 -10.07 12.77
N LEU A 41 -13.60 -10.13 13.90
CA LEU A 41 -12.67 -11.20 14.26
C LEU A 41 -13.33 -12.28 15.15
N THR A 42 -14.64 -12.22 15.38
CA THR A 42 -15.33 -13.03 16.41
C THR A 42 -15.39 -14.55 16.14
N GLY A 43 -14.87 -15.01 15.01
CA GLY A 43 -14.74 -16.44 14.67
C GLY A 43 -13.31 -16.94 14.44
N LEU A 44 -12.29 -16.08 14.57
CA LEU A 44 -10.89 -16.47 14.35
C LEU A 44 -10.18 -16.77 15.68
N THR A 45 -9.41 -17.86 15.72
CA THR A 45 -8.46 -18.09 16.80
C THR A 45 -7.30 -17.10 16.73
N GLU A 46 -6.69 -16.76 17.86
CA GLU A 46 -5.52 -15.85 17.90
C GLU A 46 -4.39 -16.30 16.96
N SER A 47 -4.15 -17.61 16.83
CA SER A 47 -3.18 -18.17 15.88
C SER A 47 -3.49 -17.81 14.43
N ASN A 48 -4.77 -17.81 14.06
CA ASN A 48 -5.20 -17.48 12.70
C ASN A 48 -5.08 -15.98 12.45
N VAL A 49 -5.36 -15.14 13.47
CA VAL A 49 -5.16 -13.69 13.37
C VAL A 49 -3.67 -13.36 13.24
N GLU A 50 -2.79 -14.03 13.97
CA GLU A 50 -1.34 -13.85 13.85
C GLU A 50 -0.82 -14.28 12.47
N LEU A 51 -1.30 -15.42 11.95
CA LEU A 51 -0.98 -15.87 10.60
C LEU A 51 -1.45 -14.87 9.53
N LEU A 52 -2.66 -14.35 9.69
CA LEU A 52 -3.23 -13.36 8.78
C LEU A 52 -2.43 -12.05 8.81
N ALA A 53 -2.13 -11.54 10.01
CA ALA A 53 -1.33 -10.34 10.20
C ALA A 53 0.09 -10.49 9.63
N GLY A 54 0.69 -11.67 9.78
CA GLY A 54 2.04 -11.95 9.29
C GLY A 54 2.16 -12.12 7.78
N ASN A 55 1.08 -12.57 7.12
CA ASN A 55 1.01 -12.70 5.67
C ASN A 55 0.50 -11.42 4.99
N ALA A 56 -0.19 -10.55 5.73
CA ALA A 56 -0.73 -9.33 5.17
C ALA A 56 0.37 -8.31 4.86
N MET A 57 0.29 -7.68 3.69
CA MET A 57 1.15 -6.57 3.29
C MET A 57 0.62 -5.24 3.84
N SER A 58 1.48 -4.23 4.02
CA SER A 58 1.08 -2.98 4.66
C SER A 58 0.06 -2.23 3.81
N VAL A 59 -1.11 -1.98 4.38
CA VAL A 59 -2.27 -1.39 3.68
C VAL A 59 -1.94 -0.01 3.13
N THR A 60 -1.06 0.73 3.79
CA THR A 60 -0.60 2.07 3.36
C THR A 60 0.18 2.03 2.06
N MET A 61 1.01 1.00 1.86
CA MET A 61 1.79 0.83 0.62
C MET A 61 0.90 0.42 -0.54
N VAL A 62 -0.05 -0.49 -0.29
CA VAL A 62 -1.01 -0.93 -1.32
C VAL A 62 -1.87 0.26 -1.79
N GLY A 63 -2.36 1.09 -0.85
CA GLY A 63 -3.13 2.29 -1.18
C GLY A 63 -2.32 3.31 -1.98
N LEU A 64 -1.08 3.61 -1.56
CA LEU A 64 -0.19 4.53 -2.28
C LEU A 64 0.10 4.04 -3.69
N PHE A 65 0.33 2.74 -3.86
CA PHE A 65 0.58 2.14 -5.17
C PHE A 65 -0.66 2.28 -6.06
N LEU A 66 -1.85 2.03 -5.54
CA LEU A 66 -3.10 2.19 -6.28
C LEU A 66 -3.28 3.66 -6.75
N TYR A 67 -3.01 4.62 -5.87
CA TYR A 67 -3.05 6.05 -6.20
C TYR A 67 -2.01 6.42 -7.26
N LEU A 68 -0.79 5.90 -7.17
CA LEU A 68 0.25 6.11 -8.17
C LEU A 68 -0.17 5.56 -9.53
N VAL A 69 -0.74 4.36 -9.57
CA VAL A 69 -1.26 3.75 -10.80
C VAL A 69 -2.37 4.62 -11.40
N LEU A 70 -3.34 5.05 -10.60
CA LEU A 70 -4.41 5.94 -11.07
C LEU A 70 -3.89 7.30 -11.55
N ALA A 71 -2.85 7.84 -10.90
CA ALA A 71 -2.23 9.10 -11.32
C ALA A 71 -1.41 8.96 -12.62
N TYR A 72 -0.86 7.77 -12.88
CA TYR A 72 -0.10 7.46 -14.10
C TYR A 72 -0.97 7.01 -15.26
N VAL A 73 -2.14 6.41 -14.99
CA VAL A 73 -3.12 6.06 -16.01
C VAL A 73 -3.78 7.34 -16.49
N GLY A 74 -3.39 7.78 -17.69
CA GLY A 74 -4.12 8.80 -18.41
C GLY A 74 -5.46 8.24 -18.85
N PHE A 75 -6.52 8.55 -18.10
CA PHE A 75 -7.88 8.33 -18.60
C PHE A 75 -8.07 9.22 -19.83
N PRO A 76 -8.53 8.69 -20.98
CA PRO A 76 -8.99 9.54 -22.05
C PRO A 76 -10.10 10.42 -21.46
N ALA A 77 -9.90 11.73 -21.48
CA ALA A 77 -10.96 12.66 -21.11
C ALA A 77 -12.17 12.32 -21.99
N GLU A 78 -13.33 12.10 -21.36
CA GLU A 78 -14.62 12.03 -22.06
C GLU A 78 -14.62 13.14 -23.12
N ALA A 79 -14.92 12.77 -24.37
CA ALA A 79 -14.94 13.73 -25.47
C ALA A 79 -15.77 14.94 -25.02
N PRO A 80 -15.22 16.17 -25.11
CA PRO A 80 -15.93 17.33 -24.61
C PRO A 80 -17.25 17.44 -25.36
N ASP A 81 -18.37 17.36 -24.64
CA ASP A 81 -19.65 17.81 -25.14
C ASP A 81 -19.45 19.22 -25.71
N ALA A 82 -19.69 19.34 -27.01
CA ALA A 82 -19.51 20.57 -27.76
C ALA A 82 -20.38 21.69 -27.15
N GLY A 83 -19.79 22.53 -26.30
CA GLY A 83 -20.46 23.74 -25.82
C GLY A 83 -20.05 24.28 -24.45
N ARG A 84 -18.76 24.60 -24.24
CA ARG A 84 -18.38 25.74 -23.37
C ARG A 84 -16.92 26.13 -23.57
N THR A 85 -16.71 27.23 -24.29
CA THR A 85 -15.43 27.92 -24.45
C THR A 85 -14.99 28.53 -23.11
N VAL A 86 -14.01 27.93 -22.46
CA VAL A 86 -13.16 28.63 -21.47
C VAL A 86 -11.71 28.39 -21.88
N GLU A 87 -11.11 29.42 -22.46
CA GLU A 87 -9.71 29.45 -22.86
C GLU A 87 -8.81 29.27 -21.63
N ARG A 88 -8.00 28.19 -21.61
CA ARG A 88 -6.77 28.12 -20.81
C ARG A 88 -5.63 27.63 -21.68
N GLY A 89 -4.64 28.51 -21.85
CA GLY A 89 -3.47 28.32 -22.70
C GLY A 89 -2.52 27.18 -22.26
N PRO A 90 -1.46 26.92 -23.04
CA PRO A 90 -0.83 25.61 -23.12
C PRO A 90 0.16 25.39 -21.96
N SER A 91 -0.18 24.55 -20.99
CA SER A 91 0.79 23.99 -20.05
C SER A 91 1.49 22.80 -20.69
N LYS A 92 2.62 23.05 -21.36
CA LYS A 92 3.53 22.02 -21.86
C LYS A 92 4.07 21.19 -20.68
N ARG A 93 3.51 20.01 -20.42
CA ARG A 93 4.12 19.02 -19.53
C ARG A 93 4.94 18.05 -20.38
N SER A 94 6.25 18.22 -20.35
CA SER A 94 7.23 17.34 -20.97
C SER A 94 7.02 15.90 -20.52
N GLN A 95 6.78 15.00 -21.46
CA GLN A 95 6.80 13.57 -21.19
C GLN A 95 8.23 13.12 -20.84
N PRO A 96 8.45 12.34 -19.76
CA PRO A 96 9.70 11.61 -19.62
C PRO A 96 9.69 10.46 -20.64
N LYS A 97 10.65 10.49 -21.58
CA LYS A 97 10.86 9.38 -22.51
C LYS A 97 11.30 8.14 -21.72
N VAL A 98 10.44 7.13 -21.66
CA VAL A 98 10.82 5.79 -21.21
C VAL A 98 11.74 5.21 -22.29
N GLY A 99 13.04 5.17 -22.01
CA GLY A 99 14.00 4.46 -22.84
C GLY A 99 13.74 2.96 -22.83
N PRO A 100 14.13 2.23 -23.88
CA PRO A 100 13.88 0.79 -23.97
C PRO A 100 14.59 0.05 -22.84
N VAL A 101 13.82 -0.75 -22.10
CA VAL A 101 14.32 -1.68 -21.09
C VAL A 101 15.19 -2.71 -21.80
N ARG A 102 16.52 -2.58 -21.68
CA ARG A 102 17.43 -3.64 -22.12
C ARG A 102 17.24 -4.83 -21.18
N SER A 103 16.65 -5.89 -21.71
CA SER A 103 16.53 -7.18 -21.05
C SER A 103 17.92 -7.69 -20.69
N ALA A 104 18.09 -8.19 -19.46
CA ALA A 104 19.34 -8.69 -18.90
C ALA A 104 19.79 -10.05 -19.50
N VAL A 105 19.42 -10.34 -20.74
CA VAL A 105 19.75 -11.59 -21.47
C VAL A 105 20.99 -11.46 -22.37
N ASP A 106 21.69 -10.32 -22.31
CA ASP A 106 22.77 -9.97 -23.26
C ASP A 106 24.14 -9.73 -22.59
N LEU A 107 24.37 -10.35 -21.42
CA LEU A 107 25.71 -10.50 -20.84
C LEU A 107 26.06 -11.99 -20.76
N GLY A 108 26.51 -12.52 -21.89
CA GLY A 108 27.41 -13.67 -21.94
C GLY A 108 28.86 -13.24 -21.73
#